data_AF-A0A7C3YDW5-F1
#
_entry.id   AF-A0A7C3YDW5-F1
#
_cell.length_a   1.000
_cell.length_b   1.000
_cell.length_c   1.000
_cell.angle_alpha   90.00
_cell.angle_beta   90.00
_cell.angle_gamma   90.00
#
_symmetry.space_group_name_H-M   'P 1'
#
loop_
_entity.id
_entity.type
_entity.pdbx_description
1 polymer ?
#
loop_
_entity_poly.entity_id
_entity_poly.type
_entity_poly.pdbx_seq_one_letter_code
_entity_poly.pdbx_strand_id
1 'polypeptide(L)'
;CVPCRLGTKRMLETLDRIVAGEGREGDVELLEELGRYIIDGSLCALGGTAPNPVLTTIKYFRAEYDAHIRERRCPAGSCKALITYVIDPAACTGCTLCARKCPVGCISGEKKQPHVIDPAACIKCDTCRQVCKFGAVRVESGVAVAVADDGGTTEA
;
A
#
# COMPACT_ATOMS: atom_id res chain seq x y z
N CYS A 1 -24.53 4.40 -19.38
CA CYS A 1 -24.04 4.98 -20.65
C CYS A 1 -22.56 4.64 -20.85
N VAL A 2 -22.01 4.92 -22.04
CA VAL A 2 -20.60 4.60 -22.35
C VAL A 2 -19.61 5.34 -21.43
N PRO A 3 -19.74 6.68 -21.19
CA PRO A 3 -18.82 7.39 -20.31
C PRO A 3 -18.75 6.79 -18.90
N CYS A 4 -19.91 6.53 -18.29
CA CYS A 4 -19.97 5.90 -16.97
C CYS A 4 -19.39 4.47 -16.96
N ARG A 5 -19.75 3.60 -17.91
CA ARG A 5 -19.32 2.17 -17.89
C ARG A 5 -17.84 1.99 -18.21
N LEU A 6 -17.32 2.69 -19.22
CA LEU A 6 -15.93 2.57 -19.62
C LEU A 6 -15.02 3.47 -18.79
N GLY A 7 -15.44 4.70 -18.49
CA GLY A 7 -14.65 5.64 -17.71
C GLY A 7 -14.35 5.11 -16.31
N THR A 8 -15.37 4.63 -15.58
CA THR A 8 -15.14 4.08 -14.23
C THR A 8 -14.28 2.83 -14.25
N LYS A 9 -14.39 1.99 -15.29
CA LYS A 9 -13.49 0.85 -15.48
C LYS A 9 -12.03 1.29 -15.67
N ARG A 10 -11.77 2.32 -16.48
CA ARG A 10 -10.41 2.86 -16.67
C ARG A 10 -9.86 3.50 -15.41
N MET A 11 -10.70 4.17 -14.63
CA MET A 11 -10.29 4.68 -13.31
C MET A 11 -9.88 3.55 -12.38
N LEU A 12 -10.69 2.48 -12.30
CA LEU A 12 -10.37 1.30 -11.49
C LEU A 12 -9.04 0.66 -11.92
N GLU A 13 -8.86 0.40 -13.21
CA GLU A 13 -7.61 -0.18 -13.74
C GLU A 13 -6.38 0.68 -13.42
N THR A 14 -6.54 2.01 -13.42
CA THR A 14 -5.46 2.95 -13.05
C THR A 14 -5.17 2.89 -11.55
N LEU A 15 -6.21 2.88 -10.71
CA LEU A 15 -6.05 2.75 -9.26
C LEU A 15 -5.42 1.42 -8.86
N ASP A 16 -5.87 0.31 -9.47
CA ASP A 16 -5.32 -1.04 -9.24
C ASP A 16 -3.82 -1.07 -9.56
N ARG A 17 -3.41 -0.41 -10.64
CA ARG A 17 -2.00 -0.27 -11.00
C ARG A 17 -1.19 0.52 -9.97
N ILE A 18 -1.73 1.66 -9.50
CA ILE A 18 -1.08 2.49 -8.47
C ILE A 18 -0.87 1.67 -7.19
N VAL A 19 -1.89 0.96 -6.70
CA VAL A 19 -1.80 0.17 -5.46
C VAL A 19 -0.96 -1.10 -5.60
N ALA A 20 -0.74 -1.58 -6.83
CA ALA A 20 0.19 -2.67 -7.15
C ALA A 20 1.66 -2.23 -7.16
N GLY A 21 1.95 -0.93 -7.06
CA GLY A 21 3.30 -0.38 -7.15
C GLY A 21 3.80 -0.14 -8.58
N GLU A 22 2.88 -0.14 -9.54
CA GLU A 22 3.12 0.10 -10.97
C GLU A 22 2.64 1.48 -11.42
N GLY A 23 2.42 2.40 -10.47
CA GLY A 23 2.00 3.77 -10.73
C GLY A 23 2.96 4.51 -11.67
N ARG A 24 2.41 5.41 -12.47
CA ARG A 24 3.15 6.19 -13.48
C ARG A 24 2.94 7.68 -13.24
N GLU A 25 3.96 8.48 -13.56
CA GLU A 25 3.78 9.93 -13.65
C GLU A 25 2.66 10.23 -14.67
N GLY A 26 1.74 11.14 -14.30
CA GLY A 26 0.55 11.44 -15.10
C GLY A 26 -0.70 10.63 -14.70
N ASP A 27 -0.61 9.61 -13.85
CA ASP A 27 -1.78 8.80 -13.47
C ASP A 27 -2.83 9.61 -12.70
N VAL A 28 -2.40 10.57 -11.87
CA VAL A 28 -3.31 11.46 -11.15
C VAL A 28 -4.05 12.37 -12.13
N GLU A 29 -3.33 12.97 -13.07
CA GLU A 29 -3.89 13.87 -14.09
C GLU A 29 -4.88 13.11 -14.99
N LEU A 30 -4.55 11.87 -15.36
CA LEU A 30 -5.46 10.99 -16.10
C LEU A 30 -6.74 10.68 -15.31
N LEU A 31 -6.64 10.38 -14.02
CA LEU A 31 -7.81 10.14 -13.16
C LEU A 31 -8.70 11.38 -13.05
N GLU A 32 -8.12 12.57 -12.95
CA GLU A 32 -8.85 13.84 -12.94
C GLU A 32 -9.56 14.13 -14.27
N GLU A 33 -8.89 13.86 -15.40
CA GLU A 33 -9.46 14.00 -16.74
C GLU A 33 -10.62 13.02 -16.96
N LEU A 34 -10.42 11.74 -16.62
CA LEU A 34 -11.45 10.71 -16.70
C LEU A 34 -12.64 11.06 -15.81
N GLY A 35 -12.39 11.58 -14.60
CA GLY A 35 -13.45 11.99 -13.69
C GLY A 35 -14.33 13.10 -14.29
N ARG A 36 -13.70 14.14 -14.87
CA ARG A 36 -14.42 15.21 -15.58
C ARG A 36 -15.22 14.68 -16.77
N TYR A 37 -14.60 13.84 -17.59
CA TYR A 37 -15.27 13.19 -18.72
C TYR A 37 -16.52 12.38 -18.31
N ILE A 38 -16.45 11.67 -17.19
CA ILE A 38 -17.58 10.89 -16.67
C ILE A 38 -18.69 11.81 -16.13
N ILE A 39 -18.33 12.89 -15.41
CA ILE A 39 -19.29 13.87 -14.90
C ILE A 39 -20.10 14.48 -16.06
N ASP A 40 -19.41 14.97 -17.08
CA ASP A 40 -20.04 15.71 -18.18
C ASP A 40 -20.73 14.78 -19.20
N GLY A 41 -20.22 13.55 -19.38
CA GLY A 41 -20.73 12.60 -20.36
C GLY A 41 -21.81 11.63 -19.84
N SER A 42 -22.11 11.63 -18.54
CA SER A 42 -23.07 10.68 -17.97
C SER A 42 -24.53 11.09 -18.20
N LEU A 43 -25.37 10.14 -18.57
CA LEU A 43 -26.80 10.38 -18.85
C LEU A 43 -27.67 10.46 -17.58
N CYS A 44 -27.15 9.98 -16.45
CA CYS A 44 -27.88 9.99 -15.18
C CYS A 44 -27.01 10.61 -14.07
N ALA A 45 -27.67 11.17 -13.06
CA ALA A 45 -27.00 11.79 -11.91
C ALA A 45 -26.07 10.81 -11.19
N LEU A 46 -26.47 9.55 -11.03
CA LEU A 46 -25.62 8.53 -10.39
C LEU A 46 -24.31 8.34 -11.16
N GLY A 47 -24.37 8.28 -12.49
CA GLY A 47 -23.19 8.17 -13.34
C GLY A 47 -22.27 9.38 -13.20
N GLY A 48 -22.85 10.59 -13.13
CA GLY A 48 -22.08 11.81 -12.90
C GLY A 48 -21.41 11.85 -11.52
N THR A 49 -21.97 11.21 -10.50
CA THR A 49 -21.36 11.13 -9.16
C THR A 49 -20.37 9.98 -8.99
N ALA A 50 -20.32 9.03 -9.92
CA ALA A 50 -19.44 7.86 -9.82
C ALA A 50 -17.93 8.17 -9.63
N PRO A 51 -17.34 9.20 -10.26
CA PRO A 51 -15.91 9.51 -10.08
C PRO A 51 -15.61 10.28 -8.78
N ASN A 52 -16.62 10.78 -8.06
CA ASN A 52 -16.42 11.64 -6.89
C ASN A 52 -15.52 11.04 -5.80
N PRO A 53 -15.60 9.74 -5.44
CA PRO A 53 -14.70 9.16 -4.45
C PRO A 53 -13.22 9.29 -4.84
N VAL A 54 -12.91 9.12 -6.13
CA VAL A 54 -11.53 9.23 -6.64
C VAL A 54 -11.08 10.69 -6.66
N LEU A 55 -11.91 11.58 -7.22
CA LEU A 55 -11.58 13.01 -7.28
C LEU A 55 -11.42 13.62 -5.88
N THR A 56 -12.26 13.20 -4.93
CA THR A 56 -12.20 13.65 -3.54
C THR A 56 -10.93 13.16 -2.85
N THR A 57 -10.54 11.90 -3.07
CA THR A 57 -9.31 11.37 -2.48
C THR A 57 -8.06 12.01 -3.09
N ILE A 58 -8.05 12.30 -4.38
CA ILE A 58 -6.98 13.09 -5.01
C ILE A 58 -6.91 14.48 -4.37
N LYS A 59 -8.05 15.17 -4.19
CA LYS A 59 -8.09 16.51 -3.60
C LYS A 59 -7.49 16.57 -2.19
N TYR A 60 -7.83 15.63 -1.32
CA TYR A 60 -7.43 15.68 0.10
C TYR A 60 -6.17 14.89 0.42
N PHE A 61 -5.84 13.88 -0.38
CA PHE A 61 -4.75 12.92 -0.12
C PHE A 61 -3.79 12.80 -1.30
N ARG A 62 -3.59 13.87 -2.08
CA ARG A 62 -2.69 13.84 -3.26
C ARG A 62 -1.28 13.34 -2.92
N ALA A 63 -0.75 13.74 -1.77
CA ALA A 63 0.56 13.29 -1.29
C ALA A 63 0.64 11.76 -1.13
N GLU A 64 -0.47 11.08 -0.82
CA GLU A 64 -0.50 9.62 -0.78
C GLU A 64 -0.39 9.02 -2.19
N TYR A 65 -1.08 9.59 -3.19
CA TYR A 65 -0.94 9.16 -4.59
C TYR A 65 0.51 9.33 -5.06
N ASP A 66 1.12 10.49 -4.78
CA ASP A 66 2.51 10.77 -5.15
C ASP A 66 3.47 9.77 -4.48
N ALA A 67 3.26 9.42 -3.21
CA ALA A 67 4.05 8.40 -2.53
C ALA A 67 3.88 7.00 -3.16
N HIS A 68 2.69 6.63 -3.62
CA HIS A 68 2.49 5.35 -4.32
C HIS A 68 3.16 5.35 -5.70
N ILE A 69 3.12 6.47 -6.42
CA ILE A 69 3.67 6.59 -7.79
C ILE A 69 5.21 6.69 -7.76
N ARG A 70 5.77 7.58 -6.94
CA ARG A 70 7.20 7.91 -6.93
C ARG A 70 8.00 7.02 -6.00
N GLU A 71 7.51 6.85 -4.78
CA GLU A 71 8.24 6.13 -3.71
C GLU A 71 7.86 4.64 -3.65
N ARG A 72 6.82 4.22 -4.39
CA ARG A 72 6.24 2.87 -4.30
C ARG A 72 5.96 2.48 -2.84
N ARG A 73 5.44 3.44 -2.10
CA ARG A 73 5.18 3.33 -0.67
C ARG A 73 3.72 3.64 -0.40
N CYS A 74 3.13 2.89 0.53
CA CYS A 74 1.79 3.16 1.04
C CYS A 74 1.89 3.82 2.42
N PRO A 75 1.66 5.14 2.57
CA PRO A 75 1.72 5.82 3.86
C PRO A 75 0.75 5.23 4.89
N ALA A 76 -0.43 4.79 4.43
CA ALA A 76 -1.45 4.16 5.26
C ALA A 76 -1.16 2.68 5.60
N GLY A 77 -0.12 2.06 5.00
CA GLY A 77 0.22 0.65 5.23
C GLY A 77 -0.89 -0.35 4.87
N SER A 78 -1.80 0.03 3.95
CA SER A 78 -3.00 -0.75 3.61
C SER A 78 -2.86 -1.55 2.32
N CYS A 79 -2.02 -1.11 1.38
CA CYS A 79 -1.81 -1.78 0.10
C CYS A 79 -0.91 -3.01 0.27
N LYS A 80 -1.47 -4.21 0.15
CA LYS A 80 -0.75 -5.48 0.31
C LYS A 80 0.51 -5.56 -0.56
N ALA A 81 0.48 -5.05 -1.79
CA ALA A 81 1.65 -5.11 -2.66
C ALA A 81 2.84 -4.33 -2.10
N LEU A 82 2.59 -3.21 -1.40
CA LEU A 82 3.59 -2.22 -0.97
C LEU A 82 4.00 -2.31 0.50
N ILE A 83 3.52 -3.33 1.21
CA ILE A 83 3.86 -3.55 2.62
C ILE A 83 4.68 -4.83 2.83
N THR A 84 5.49 -4.80 3.87
CA THR A 84 6.26 -5.91 4.39
C THR A 84 6.04 -6.03 5.89
N TYR A 85 5.97 -7.26 6.40
CA TYR A 85 5.88 -7.51 7.83
C TYR A 85 7.29 -7.78 8.36
N VAL A 86 7.68 -7.05 9.41
CA VAL A 86 8.98 -7.18 10.07
C VAL A 86 8.74 -7.43 11.55
N ILE A 87 9.56 -8.28 12.17
CA ILE A 87 9.51 -8.53 13.61
C ILE A 87 10.63 -7.74 14.28
N ASP A 88 10.27 -6.91 15.24
CA ASP A 88 11.21 -6.17 16.08
C ASP A 88 11.83 -7.14 17.11
N PRO A 89 13.15 -7.36 17.07
CA PRO A 89 13.82 -8.28 17.99
C PRO A 89 13.82 -7.80 19.44
N ALA A 90 13.71 -6.49 19.69
CA ALA A 90 13.67 -5.95 21.05
C ALA A 90 12.32 -6.20 21.74
N ALA A 91 11.23 -6.23 20.97
CA ALA A 91 9.88 -6.49 21.47
C ALA A 91 9.48 -7.97 21.42
N CYS A 92 10.19 -8.78 20.63
CA CYS A 92 9.86 -10.19 20.44
C CYS A 92 10.37 -11.07 21.59
N THR A 93 9.45 -11.69 22.31
CA THR A 93 9.77 -12.62 23.42
C THR A 93 10.03 -14.06 22.97
N GLY A 94 9.93 -14.36 21.68
CA GLY A 94 10.14 -15.72 21.14
C GLY A 94 9.05 -16.74 21.52
N CYS A 95 7.79 -16.30 21.61
CA CYS A 95 6.65 -17.15 22.02
C CYS A 95 6.14 -18.15 20.95
N THR A 96 6.70 -18.09 19.74
CA THR A 96 6.42 -18.95 18.57
C THR A 96 4.97 -18.95 18.06
N LEU A 97 4.11 -18.04 18.54
CA LEU A 97 2.70 -18.01 18.14
C LEU A 97 2.51 -17.54 16.70
N CYS A 98 3.30 -16.56 16.26
CA CYS A 98 3.29 -16.07 14.88
C CYS A 98 3.67 -17.18 13.89
N ALA A 99 4.76 -17.92 14.14
CA ALA A 99 5.22 -19.00 13.27
C ALA A 99 4.21 -20.15 13.18
N ARG A 100 3.63 -20.57 14.32
CA ARG A 100 2.63 -21.65 14.35
C ARG A 100 1.33 -21.32 13.62
N LYS A 101 0.92 -20.05 13.60
CA LYS A 101 -0.29 -19.61 12.91
C LYS A 101 -0.03 -19.11 11.49
N CYS A 102 1.21 -19.13 11.01
CA CYS A 102 1.53 -18.72 9.66
C CYS A 102 1.03 -19.76 8.65
N PRO A 103 0.13 -19.40 7.72
CA PRO A 103 -0.44 -20.36 6.76
C PRO A 103 0.58 -20.90 5.75
N VAL A 104 1.68 -20.15 5.53
CA VAL A 104 2.74 -20.48 4.57
C VAL A 104 4.07 -20.84 5.24
N GLY A 105 4.12 -20.87 6.57
CA GLY A 105 5.34 -21.22 7.31
C GLY A 105 6.54 -20.29 7.10
N CYS A 106 6.34 -19.06 6.60
CA CYS A 106 7.43 -18.12 6.26
C CYS A 106 8.16 -17.48 7.47
N ILE A 107 7.97 -17.98 8.69
CA ILE A 107 8.53 -17.37 9.90
C ILE A 107 9.50 -18.36 10.55
N SER A 108 10.78 -17.98 10.60
CA SER A 108 11.83 -18.74 11.26
C SER A 108 12.11 -18.19 12.65
N GLY A 109 12.58 -19.04 13.58
CA GLY A 109 12.91 -18.65 14.95
C GLY A 109 12.66 -19.78 15.96
N GLU A 110 13.54 -19.90 16.95
CA GLU A 110 13.41 -20.86 18.04
C GLU A 110 12.71 -20.27 19.28
N LYS A 111 12.38 -21.14 20.24
CA LYS A 111 11.82 -20.69 21.52
C LYS A 111 12.80 -19.75 22.23
N LYS A 112 12.28 -18.64 22.76
CA LYS A 112 13.06 -17.57 23.43
C LYS A 112 14.04 -16.81 22.53
N GLN A 113 13.99 -17.02 21.21
CA GLN A 113 14.76 -16.22 20.25
C GLN A 113 13.82 -15.33 19.42
N PRO A 114 14.29 -14.14 19.00
CA PRO A 114 13.58 -13.32 18.03
C PRO A 114 13.29 -14.11 16.76
N HIS A 115 12.07 -13.96 16.26
CA HIS A 115 11.63 -14.60 15.02
C HIS A 115 11.87 -13.66 13.83
N VAL A 116 12.09 -14.22 12.66
CA VAL A 116 12.32 -13.50 11.41
C VAL A 116 11.29 -13.95 10.38
N ILE A 117 10.67 -13.00 9.69
CA ILE A 117 9.74 -13.27 8.59
C ILE A 117 10.53 -13.22 7.30
N ASP A 118 10.40 -14.23 6.46
CA ASP A 118 10.87 -14.20 5.08
C ASP A 118 9.88 -13.41 4.20
N PRO A 119 10.23 -12.22 3.70
CA PRO A 119 9.33 -11.42 2.87
C PRO A 119 8.99 -12.08 1.53
N ALA A 120 9.87 -12.93 0.99
CA ALA A 120 9.66 -13.57 -0.31
C ALA A 120 8.58 -14.66 -0.25
N ALA A 121 8.52 -15.40 0.86
CA ALA A 121 7.50 -16.43 1.10
C ALA A 121 6.21 -15.89 1.76
N CYS A 122 6.21 -14.65 2.25
CA CYS A 122 5.09 -14.07 2.97
C CYS A 122 3.95 -13.65 2.02
N ILE A 123 2.78 -14.28 2.17
CA ILE A 123 1.54 -13.91 1.45
C ILE A 123 0.78 -12.72 2.07
N LYS A 124 1.37 -12.06 3.07
CA LYS A 124 0.86 -10.81 3.68
C LYS A 124 -0.57 -10.93 4.22
N CYS A 125 -0.86 -12.05 4.88
CA CYS A 125 -2.18 -12.39 5.43
C CYS A 125 -2.53 -11.70 6.77
N ASP A 126 -1.67 -10.85 7.32
CA ASP A 126 -1.82 -10.12 8.60
C ASP A 126 -1.94 -10.99 9.87
N THR A 127 -1.95 -12.32 9.73
CA THR A 127 -2.16 -13.24 10.88
C THR A 127 -1.08 -13.09 11.95
N CYS A 128 0.19 -12.92 11.56
CA CYS A 128 1.30 -12.78 12.51
C CYS A 128 1.15 -11.53 13.39
N ARG A 129 0.64 -10.43 12.84
CA ARG A 129 0.40 -9.17 13.58
C ARG A 129 -0.76 -9.31 14.55
N GLN A 130 -1.88 -9.88 14.10
CA GLN A 130 -3.08 -10.04 14.93
C GLN A 130 -2.86 -10.95 16.14
N VAL A 131 -2.00 -11.96 16.01
CA VAL A 131 -1.76 -12.93 17.09
C VAL A 131 -0.67 -12.48 18.06
N CYS A 132 0.10 -11.45 17.71
CA CYS A 132 1.21 -10.97 18.53
C CYS A 132 0.70 -10.10 19.70
N LYS A 133 0.70 -10.65 20.91
CA LYS A 133 0.30 -9.93 22.13
C LYS A 133 1.28 -8.83 22.57
N PHE A 134 2.51 -8.87 22.06
CA PHE A 134 3.59 -7.95 22.44
C PHE A 134 3.76 -6.78 21.47
N GLY A 135 2.96 -6.73 20.38
CA GLY A 135 3.11 -5.70 19.36
C GLY A 135 4.42 -5.76 18.58
N ALA A 136 5.15 -6.88 18.63
CA ALA A 136 6.47 -7.02 18.02
C ALA A 136 6.45 -7.08 16.49
N VAL A 137 5.30 -7.29 15.85
CA VAL A 137 5.18 -7.34 14.38
C VAL A 137 4.81 -5.96 13.86
N ARG A 138 5.72 -5.33 13.12
CA ARG A 138 5.55 -4.03 12.48
C ARG A 138 5.24 -4.20 10.99
N VAL A 139 4.51 -3.23 10.45
CA VAL A 139 4.27 -3.12 9.00
C VAL A 139 5.13 -1.99 8.50
N GLU A 140 6.07 -2.32 7.62
CA GLU A 140 6.88 -1.34 6.92
C GLU A 140 6.32 -1.18 5.51
N SER A 141 6.21 0.06 5.05
CA SER A 141 5.76 0.38 3.70
C SER A 141 6.89 0.97 2.89
N GLY A 142 6.96 0.56 1.62
CA GLY A 142 8.05 0.89 0.70
C GLY A 142 8.77 -0.37 0.25
N VAL A 143 8.96 -0.49 -1.07
CA VAL A 143 9.98 -1.40 -1.59
C VAL A 143 11.32 -0.86 -1.10
N ALA A 144 12.23 -1.72 -0.65
CA ALA A 144 13.61 -1.34 -0.35
C ALA A 144 14.28 -0.80 -1.63
N VAL A 145 13.99 0.44 -1.99
CA VAL A 145 14.88 1.26 -2.80
C VAL A 145 15.91 1.71 -1.79
N ALA A 146 17.16 1.29 -2.01
CA ALA A 146 18.31 1.72 -1.25
C ALA A 146 18.18 3.22 -0.96
N VAL A 147 17.90 3.55 0.31
CA VAL A 147 18.12 4.90 0.80
C VAL A 147 19.63 5.06 0.72
N ALA A 148 20.10 5.73 -0.33
CA ALA A 148 21.39 6.36 -0.28
C ALA A 148 21.29 7.35 0.89
N ASP A 149 22.05 7.08 1.94
CA ASP A 149 22.47 8.05 2.92
C ASP A 149 22.90 9.34 2.20
N ASP A 150 22.05 10.37 2.19
CA ASP A 150 22.53 11.74 2.12
C ASP A 150 22.80 12.20 3.55
N GLY A 151 23.77 11.53 4.17
CA GLY A 151 24.45 12.01 5.35
C GLY A 151 25.49 13.07 4.95
N GLY A 152 25.21 14.33 5.29
CA GLY A 152 26.26 15.26 5.72
C GLY A 152 26.37 16.58 4.96
N THR A 153 26.11 17.68 5.68
CA THR A 153 26.97 18.87 5.96
C THR A 153 26.07 20.09 6.20
N THR A 154 25.77 20.46 7.45
CA THR A 154 26.47 21.52 8.21
C THR A 154 27.36 22.46 7.39
N GLU A 155 27.13 23.77 7.57
CA GLU A 155 27.97 24.94 7.26
C GLU A 155 27.69 25.70 5.94
N ALA A 156 26.94 26.81 6.06
CA ALA A 156 27.39 28.18 5.76
C ALA A 156 26.37 29.21 6.27
#